data_AF-A0A3A1Y0J2-F1
#
_entry.id   AF-A0A3A1Y0J2-F1
#
_cell.length_a   1.000
_cell.length_b   1.000
_cell.length_c   1.000
_cell.angle_alpha   90.00
_cell.angle_beta   90.00
_cell.angle_gamma   90.00
#
_symmetry.space_group_name_H-M   'P 1'
#
loop_
_entity.id
_entity.type
_entity.pdbx_description
1 polymer ?
#
loop_
_entity_poly.entity_id
_entity_poly.type
_entity_poly.pdbx_seq_one_letter_code
_entity_poly.pdbx_strand_id
1 'polypeptide(L)'
;MTKVKEDTVSTNKSAQEQANTSAQEQASQATQEQATQTAQATKAVNKQAKANVLVDDNGQAIDLSNYAGFKPLVENFATYKKHRTLLLEVFGQELAPHAKEGDVLLIDAHRNFTGEGLYAFEILHQGKVSESNVLAVVKQGKHALEYIVERGNYPARKLLQPEIRFLGKVIGIIFSK
;
A
#
# COMPACT_ATOMS: atom_id res chain seq x y z
N MET A 1 -48.92 -48.90 64.29
CA MET A 1 -47.46 -48.69 64.16
C MET A 1 -46.98 -49.59 63.03
N THR A 2 -46.38 -49.18 61.91
CA THR A 2 -45.95 -47.88 61.36
C THR A 2 -45.73 -48.11 59.86
N LYS A 3 -46.22 -47.22 58.99
CA LYS A 3 -45.94 -47.17 57.53
C LYS A 3 -44.62 -46.42 57.28
N VAL A 4 -43.78 -46.89 56.37
CA VAL A 4 -42.67 -46.13 55.74
C VAL A 4 -42.67 -46.52 54.25
N LYS A 5 -43.24 -45.70 53.35
CA LYS A 5 -42.61 -44.66 52.50
C LYS A 5 -41.64 -45.22 51.45
N GLU A 6 -42.14 -45.39 50.23
CA GLU A 6 -41.37 -45.31 48.98
C GLU A 6 -41.94 -44.14 48.17
N ASP A 7 -41.27 -42.99 48.21
CA ASP A 7 -41.48 -41.86 47.31
C ASP A 7 -40.12 -41.18 47.17
N THR A 8 -39.25 -41.72 46.31
CA THR A 8 -37.88 -41.18 46.15
C THR A 8 -37.32 -41.41 44.75
N VAL A 9 -38.16 -41.38 43.70
CA VAL A 9 -37.69 -41.55 42.32
C VAL A 9 -38.09 -40.38 41.40
N SER A 10 -38.94 -39.45 41.85
CA SER A 10 -39.50 -38.39 40.96
C SER A 10 -38.77 -37.03 40.98
N THR A 11 -37.66 -36.88 41.70
CA THR A 11 -36.97 -35.58 41.87
C THR A 11 -35.60 -35.46 41.18
N ASN A 12 -35.01 -36.56 40.71
CA ASN A 12 -33.67 -36.51 40.09
C ASN A 12 -33.65 -36.30 38.58
N LYS A 13 -34.78 -36.36 37.89
CA LYS A 13 -34.82 -36.24 36.42
C LYS A 13 -34.90 -34.79 35.93
N SER A 14 -35.61 -33.93 36.66
CA SER A 14 -35.81 -32.52 36.30
C SER A 14 -34.62 -31.62 36.63
N ALA A 15 -33.80 -31.95 37.63
CA ALA A 15 -32.60 -31.18 37.98
C ALA A 15 -31.44 -31.38 36.99
N GLN A 16 -31.39 -32.54 36.32
CA GLN A 16 -30.31 -32.88 35.39
C GLN A 16 -30.55 -32.31 33.98
N GLU A 17 -31.81 -32.18 33.55
CA GLU A 17 -32.16 -31.53 32.29
C GLU A 17 -31.95 -30.00 32.35
N GLN A 18 -32.24 -29.33 33.47
CA GLN A 18 -32.03 -27.87 33.59
C GLN A 18 -30.55 -27.46 33.68
N ALA A 19 -29.68 -28.32 34.24
CA ALA A 19 -28.23 -28.06 34.30
C ALA A 19 -27.54 -28.21 32.93
N ASN A 20 -28.04 -29.10 32.07
CA ASN A 20 -27.47 -29.31 30.73
C ASN A 20 -27.85 -28.18 29.76
N THR A 21 -29.06 -27.62 29.85
CA THR A 21 -29.49 -26.52 28.96
C THR A 21 -28.74 -25.21 29.25
N SER A 22 -28.49 -24.90 30.53
CA SER A 22 -27.79 -23.68 30.94
C SER A 22 -26.28 -23.71 30.62
N ALA A 23 -25.64 -24.89 30.68
CA ALA A 23 -24.25 -25.06 30.28
C ALA A 23 -24.04 -24.96 28.75
N GLN A 24 -25.01 -25.43 27.94
CA GLN A 24 -24.96 -25.31 26.48
C GLN A 24 -25.22 -23.89 25.98
N GLU A 25 -26.08 -23.12 26.63
CA GLU A 25 -26.34 -21.72 26.26
C GLU A 25 -25.15 -20.80 26.58
N GLN A 26 -24.47 -21.02 27.71
CA GLN A 26 -23.27 -20.25 28.08
C GLN A 26 -22.05 -20.58 27.21
N ALA A 27 -21.87 -21.86 26.84
CA ALA A 27 -20.81 -22.25 25.90
C ALA A 27 -21.04 -21.67 24.50
N SER A 28 -22.30 -21.57 24.06
CA SER A 28 -22.66 -21.02 22.74
C SER A 28 -22.46 -19.49 22.68
N GLN A 29 -22.74 -18.77 23.78
CA GLN A 29 -22.51 -17.32 23.86
C GLN A 29 -21.02 -16.96 23.98
N ALA A 30 -20.24 -17.70 24.77
CA ALA A 30 -18.79 -17.48 24.88
C ALA A 30 -18.05 -17.74 23.55
N THR A 31 -18.52 -18.73 22.78
CA THR A 31 -17.94 -19.06 21.46
C THR A 31 -18.33 -18.03 20.39
N GLN A 32 -19.53 -17.45 20.47
CA GLN A 32 -19.93 -16.36 19.57
C GLN A 32 -19.25 -15.02 19.90
N GLU A 33 -19.06 -14.66 21.16
CA GLU A 33 -18.36 -13.43 21.53
C GLU A 33 -16.87 -13.47 21.15
N GLN A 34 -16.20 -14.62 21.31
CA GLN A 34 -14.83 -14.79 20.81
C GLN A 34 -14.76 -14.81 19.28
N ALA A 35 -15.70 -15.45 18.58
CA ALA A 35 -15.73 -15.40 17.11
C ALA A 35 -15.99 -13.97 16.59
N THR A 36 -16.79 -13.17 17.30
CA THR A 36 -17.12 -11.79 16.93
C THR A 36 -15.97 -10.82 17.24
N GLN A 37 -15.26 -11.02 18.36
CA GLN A 37 -14.03 -10.25 18.67
C GLN A 37 -12.87 -10.63 17.74
N THR A 38 -12.75 -11.91 17.35
CA THR A 38 -11.74 -12.36 16.38
C THR A 38 -12.07 -11.85 14.96
N ALA A 39 -13.36 -11.78 14.59
CA ALA A 39 -13.83 -11.22 13.32
C ALA A 39 -13.73 -9.68 13.25
N GLN A 40 -13.91 -8.98 14.37
CA GLN A 40 -13.73 -7.54 14.47
C GLN A 40 -12.24 -7.14 14.57
N ALA A 41 -11.42 -7.93 15.26
CA ALA A 41 -9.97 -7.78 15.23
C ALA A 41 -9.40 -8.10 13.83
N THR A 42 -9.89 -9.14 13.14
CA THR A 42 -9.48 -9.40 11.75
C THR A 42 -10.08 -8.43 10.74
N LYS A 43 -11.25 -7.81 10.98
CA LYS A 43 -11.75 -6.70 10.15
C LYS A 43 -11.01 -5.38 10.43
N ALA A 44 -10.63 -5.08 11.66
CA ALA A 44 -9.80 -3.91 11.97
C ALA A 44 -8.39 -4.09 11.42
N VAL A 45 -7.79 -5.28 11.58
CA VAL A 45 -6.51 -5.63 10.99
C VAL A 45 -6.60 -5.73 9.46
N ASN A 46 -7.72 -6.19 8.85
CA ASN A 46 -7.90 -6.15 7.38
C ASN A 46 -8.26 -4.78 6.81
N LYS A 47 -8.80 -3.86 7.62
CA LYS A 47 -9.07 -2.48 7.21
C LYS A 47 -7.83 -1.59 7.39
N GLN A 48 -6.87 -2.02 8.20
CA GLN A 48 -5.52 -1.45 8.32
C GLN A 48 -4.47 -2.18 7.46
N ALA A 49 -4.75 -3.40 7.02
CA ALA A 49 -4.05 -4.08 5.94
C ALA A 49 -4.43 -3.43 4.60
N LYS A 50 -3.57 -2.82 3.79
CA LYS A 50 -2.16 -2.50 3.90
C LYS A 50 -2.00 -1.28 3.00
N ALA A 51 -2.00 -0.06 3.54
CA ALA A 51 -1.90 1.17 2.73
C ALA A 51 -0.63 1.19 1.83
N ASN A 52 0.36 0.35 2.18
CA ASN A 52 1.66 0.29 1.56
C ASN A 52 1.94 -1.08 0.89
N VAL A 53 0.91 -1.80 0.44
CA VAL A 53 1.14 -2.98 -0.43
C VAL A 53 1.14 -2.61 -1.89
N LEU A 54 2.23 -3.00 -2.56
CA LEU A 54 2.40 -2.90 -3.99
C LEU A 54 2.22 -4.29 -4.61
N VAL A 55 1.42 -4.40 -5.67
CA VAL A 55 1.23 -5.67 -6.38
C VAL A 55 1.95 -5.58 -7.73
N ASP A 56 2.80 -6.57 -8.03
CA ASP A 56 3.47 -6.66 -9.33
C ASP A 56 2.59 -7.27 -10.43
N ASP A 57 3.13 -7.31 -11.65
CA ASP A 57 2.49 -7.87 -12.84
C ASP A 57 2.20 -9.37 -12.73
N ASN A 58 2.96 -10.09 -11.89
CA ASN A 58 2.75 -11.51 -11.59
C ASN A 58 1.77 -11.75 -10.44
N GLY A 59 1.22 -10.69 -9.83
CA GLY A 59 0.31 -10.76 -8.69
C GLY A 59 1.01 -10.97 -7.34
N GLN A 60 2.34 -10.86 -7.27
CA GLN A 60 3.07 -10.89 -6.02
C GLN A 60 2.88 -9.57 -5.26
N ALA A 61 2.46 -9.68 -4.00
CA ALA A 61 2.33 -8.54 -3.09
C ALA A 61 3.66 -8.26 -2.38
N ILE A 62 4.13 -7.02 -2.46
CA ILE A 62 5.29 -6.49 -1.76
C ILE A 62 4.76 -5.59 -0.64
N ASP A 63 5.01 -5.98 0.60
CA ASP A 63 4.62 -5.20 1.78
C ASP A 63 5.70 -4.15 2.09
N LEU A 64 5.38 -2.88 1.84
CA LEU A 64 6.30 -1.76 2.09
C LEU A 64 6.11 -1.17 3.49
N SER A 65 5.26 -1.75 4.34
CA SER A 65 5.00 -1.24 5.70
C SER A 65 6.24 -1.27 6.60
N ASN A 66 7.24 -2.10 6.27
CA ASN A 66 8.51 -2.18 7.00
C ASN A 66 9.48 -1.02 6.67
N TYR A 67 9.24 -0.29 5.58
CA TYR A 67 10.03 0.90 5.24
C TYR A 67 9.45 2.10 5.97
N ALA A 68 10.00 2.39 7.15
CA ALA A 68 9.65 3.59 7.91
C ALA A 68 9.80 4.82 7.01
N GLY A 69 8.75 5.65 6.92
CA GLY A 69 8.76 6.84 6.06
C GLY A 69 8.38 6.58 4.59
N PHE A 70 7.82 5.42 4.23
CA PHE A 70 7.24 5.26 2.89
C PHE A 70 6.01 6.17 2.70
N LYS A 71 5.99 6.90 1.58
CA LYS A 71 4.88 7.73 1.13
C LYS A 71 4.51 7.37 -0.31
N PRO A 72 3.28 6.85 -0.56
CA PRO A 72 2.80 6.66 -1.92
C PRO A 72 2.54 8.01 -2.61
N LEU A 73 2.80 8.09 -3.91
CA LEU A 73 2.55 9.27 -4.74
C LEU A 73 1.38 9.09 -5.72
N VAL A 74 0.74 7.92 -5.73
CA VAL A 74 -0.44 7.62 -6.55
C VAL A 74 -1.68 7.55 -5.67
N GLU A 75 -2.81 8.03 -6.18
CA GLU A 75 -4.05 8.20 -5.40
C GLU A 75 -4.59 6.87 -4.84
N ASN A 76 -4.40 5.77 -5.56
CA ASN A 76 -4.90 4.44 -5.18
C ASN A 76 -3.79 3.37 -5.22
N PHE A 77 -2.78 3.52 -4.34
CA PHE A 77 -1.61 2.63 -4.32
C PHE A 77 -1.96 1.14 -4.15
N ALA A 78 -2.95 0.82 -3.31
CA ALA A 78 -3.34 -0.58 -3.03
C ALA A 78 -3.88 -1.34 -4.26
N THR A 79 -4.44 -0.62 -5.24
CA THR A 79 -4.93 -1.21 -6.50
C THR A 79 -3.99 -0.94 -7.68
N TYR A 80 -2.86 -0.29 -7.44
CA TYR A 80 -1.88 0.04 -8.45
C TYR A 80 -1.12 -1.22 -8.88
N LYS A 81 -1.21 -1.54 -10.18
CA LYS A 81 -0.43 -2.61 -10.80
C LYS A 81 0.78 -1.99 -11.50
N LYS A 82 1.97 -2.27 -10.98
CA LYS A 82 3.22 -1.86 -11.63
C LYS A 82 3.59 -2.81 -12.77
N HIS A 83 4.41 -2.33 -13.70
CA HIS A 83 5.02 -3.13 -14.75
C HIS A 83 6.35 -3.70 -14.26
N ARG A 84 7.29 -2.84 -13.87
CA ARG A 84 8.63 -3.23 -13.39
C ARG A 84 9.08 -2.22 -12.35
N THR A 85 9.76 -2.68 -11.31
CA THR A 85 10.24 -1.77 -10.25
C THR A 85 11.69 -1.37 -10.50
N LEU A 86 11.96 -0.06 -10.43
CA LEU A 86 13.30 0.46 -10.21
C LEU A 86 13.33 1.17 -8.85
N LEU A 87 14.46 1.02 -8.15
CA LEU A 87 14.76 1.78 -6.96
C LEU A 87 15.94 2.71 -7.30
N LEU A 88 15.75 4.01 -7.10
CA LEU A 88 16.81 5.01 -7.29
C LEU A 88 16.98 5.82 -6.02
N GLU A 89 18.21 5.90 -5.52
CA GLU A 89 18.57 6.82 -4.44
C GLU A 89 18.71 8.23 -5.00
N VAL A 90 18.17 9.21 -4.30
CA VAL A 90 18.27 10.62 -4.65
C VAL A 90 19.64 11.15 -4.24
N PHE A 91 20.35 11.74 -5.20
CA PHE A 91 21.58 12.49 -4.95
C PHE A 91 21.33 13.98 -5.14
N GLY A 92 21.85 14.80 -4.23
CA GLY A 92 21.70 16.26 -4.24
C GLY A 92 20.29 16.75 -3.88
N GLN A 93 20.01 18.03 -4.17
CA GLN A 93 18.80 18.73 -3.71
C GLN A 93 17.85 19.16 -4.84
N GLU A 94 18.04 18.63 -6.04
CA GLU A 94 17.29 19.06 -7.23
C GLU A 94 15.82 18.66 -7.21
N LEU A 95 15.45 17.74 -6.34
CA LEU A 95 14.09 17.27 -6.14
C LEU A 95 13.36 17.93 -4.97
N ALA A 96 14.03 18.81 -4.22
CA ALA A 96 13.38 19.51 -3.11
C ALA A 96 12.19 20.37 -3.61
N PRO A 97 11.06 20.44 -2.88
CA PRO A 97 10.80 19.83 -1.58
C PRO A 97 10.22 18.40 -1.66
N HIS A 98 10.12 17.79 -2.85
CA HIS A 98 9.47 16.49 -3.03
C HIS A 98 10.27 15.33 -2.45
N ALA A 99 11.59 15.35 -2.63
CA ALA A 99 12.54 14.39 -2.06
C ALA A 99 13.87 15.09 -1.71
N LYS A 100 14.58 14.55 -0.74
CA LYS A 100 15.93 14.99 -0.32
C LYS A 100 16.97 13.93 -0.65
N GLU A 101 18.23 14.34 -0.60
CA GLU A 101 19.37 13.43 -0.71
C GLU A 101 19.26 12.26 0.28
N GLY A 102 19.53 11.05 -0.20
CA GLY A 102 19.41 9.80 0.55
C GLY A 102 18.01 9.17 0.54
N ASP A 103 16.97 9.88 0.09
CA ASP A 103 15.66 9.26 -0.11
C ASP A 103 15.72 8.23 -1.25
N VAL A 104 14.90 7.20 -1.17
CA VAL A 104 14.81 6.18 -2.23
C VAL A 104 13.47 6.30 -2.96
N LEU A 105 13.53 6.49 -4.27
CA LEU A 105 12.38 6.57 -5.15
C LEU A 105 11.99 5.17 -5.64
N LEU A 106 10.71 4.83 -5.47
CA LEU A 106 10.08 3.66 -6.05
C LEU A 106 9.48 4.05 -7.40
N ILE A 107 10.03 3.50 -8.48
CA ILE A 107 9.66 3.85 -9.85
C ILE A 107 8.98 2.67 -10.54
N ASP A 108 7.80 2.93 -11.14
CA ASP A 108 7.23 2.03 -12.14
C ASP A 108 7.89 2.30 -13.50
N ALA A 109 8.70 1.34 -13.95
CA ALA A 109 9.53 1.48 -15.12
C ALA A 109 8.73 1.26 -16.40
N HIS A 110 8.53 2.34 -17.12
CA HIS A 110 7.86 2.37 -18.42
C HIS A 110 8.45 3.49 -19.28
N ARG A 111 8.47 3.30 -20.60
CA ARG A 111 9.11 4.24 -21.55
C ARG A 111 8.20 5.35 -22.05
N ASN A 112 6.99 5.43 -21.53
CA ASN A 112 5.96 6.37 -21.98
C ASN A 112 5.63 7.39 -20.88
N PHE A 113 5.12 8.54 -21.28
CA PHE A 113 4.50 9.50 -20.37
C PHE A 113 3.11 9.00 -19.97
N THR A 114 2.83 8.92 -18.66
CA THR A 114 1.56 8.40 -18.09
C THR A 114 0.86 9.47 -17.25
N GLY A 115 0.99 10.74 -17.66
CA GLY A 115 0.42 11.89 -16.97
C GLY A 115 1.38 12.55 -15.99
N GLU A 116 1.00 13.72 -15.47
CA GLU A 116 1.88 14.55 -14.66
C GLU A 116 2.38 13.85 -13.39
N GLY A 117 3.58 14.22 -12.95
CA GLY A 117 4.15 13.70 -11.71
C GLY A 117 5.66 13.69 -11.72
N LEU A 118 6.26 12.95 -10.80
CA LEU A 118 7.70 12.80 -10.68
C LEU A 118 8.20 11.64 -11.55
N TYR A 119 9.27 11.87 -12.32
CA TYR A 119 9.82 10.89 -13.26
C TYR A 119 11.32 10.73 -13.12
N ALA A 120 11.79 9.55 -13.51
CA ALA A 120 13.17 9.32 -13.93
C ALA A 120 13.22 9.22 -15.46
N PHE A 121 14.15 9.93 -16.09
CA PHE A 121 14.31 9.93 -17.54
C PHE A 121 15.75 10.29 -17.93
N GLU A 122 16.04 10.16 -19.22
CA GLU A 122 17.27 10.63 -19.83
C GLU A 122 16.94 11.74 -20.81
N ILE A 123 17.83 12.72 -20.92
CA ILE A 123 17.74 13.78 -21.92
C ILE A 123 18.59 13.37 -23.12
N LEU A 124 18.02 13.49 -24.30
CA LEU A 124 18.65 13.17 -25.56
C LEU A 124 18.99 14.45 -26.34
N HIS A 125 20.18 14.50 -26.91
CA HIS A 125 20.55 15.50 -27.90
C HIS A 125 20.94 14.78 -29.20
N GLN A 126 20.22 15.06 -30.28
CA GLN A 126 20.40 14.38 -31.57
C GLN A 126 20.37 12.84 -31.47
N GLY A 127 19.47 12.31 -30.63
CA GLY A 127 19.30 10.87 -30.40
C GLY A 127 20.35 10.22 -29.51
N LYS A 128 21.33 10.98 -28.99
CA LYS A 128 22.34 10.49 -28.03
C LYS A 128 22.02 10.97 -26.62
N VAL A 129 22.27 10.13 -25.62
CA VAL A 129 22.08 10.50 -24.21
C VAL A 129 23.06 11.62 -23.84
N SER A 130 22.55 12.78 -23.44
CA SER A 130 23.33 13.92 -22.97
C SER A 130 23.30 14.03 -21.44
N GLU A 131 22.16 13.74 -20.81
CA GLU A 131 22.02 13.64 -19.35
C GLU A 131 21.32 12.31 -19.01
N SER A 132 21.90 11.53 -18.10
CA SER A 132 21.34 10.25 -17.64
C SER A 132 20.72 10.36 -16.25
N ASN A 133 19.71 9.54 -15.96
CA ASN A 133 19.09 9.42 -14.63
C ASN A 133 18.61 10.78 -14.06
N VAL A 134 18.07 11.64 -14.93
CA VAL A 134 17.50 12.91 -14.52
C VAL A 134 16.22 12.64 -13.74
N LEU A 135 16.10 13.25 -12.57
CA LEU A 135 14.91 13.20 -11.74
C LEU A 135 14.25 14.57 -11.73
N ALA A 136 12.97 14.65 -12.09
CA ALA A 136 12.24 15.91 -12.13
C ALA A 136 10.72 15.70 -12.10
N VAL A 137 10.00 16.77 -11.76
CA VAL A 137 8.55 16.84 -12.00
C VAL A 137 8.35 17.12 -13.48
N VAL A 138 7.53 16.31 -14.14
CA VAL A 138 7.22 16.43 -15.57
C VAL A 138 5.73 16.73 -15.73
N LYS A 139 5.43 17.79 -16.47
CA LYS A 139 4.08 18.22 -16.84
C LYS A 139 3.93 18.26 -18.35
N GLN A 140 2.70 18.11 -18.84
CA GLN A 140 2.44 18.29 -20.26
C GLN A 140 2.54 19.79 -20.61
N GLY A 141 3.28 20.12 -21.67
CA GLY A 141 3.37 21.46 -22.20
C GLY A 141 2.11 21.89 -22.95
N LYS A 142 2.16 23.08 -23.59
CA LYS A 142 1.02 23.58 -24.37
C LYS A 142 0.78 22.76 -25.64
N HIS A 143 1.85 22.15 -26.15
CA HIS A 143 1.82 21.27 -27.31
C HIS A 143 1.90 19.81 -26.85
N ALA A 144 1.23 18.91 -27.58
CA ALA A 144 1.16 17.48 -27.23
C ALA A 144 2.53 16.78 -27.17
N LEU A 145 3.54 17.33 -27.84
CA LEU A 145 4.90 16.79 -27.88
C LEU A 145 5.88 17.58 -27.01
N GLU A 146 5.40 18.54 -26.22
CA GLU A 146 6.22 19.37 -25.33
C GLU A 146 6.02 18.90 -23.87
N TYR A 147 7.11 18.78 -23.14
CA TYR A 147 7.12 18.51 -21.70
C TYR A 147 7.78 19.66 -20.96
N ILE A 148 7.19 20.07 -19.85
CA ILE A 148 7.76 21.03 -18.91
C ILE A 148 8.39 20.24 -17.77
N VAL A 149 9.68 20.46 -17.55
CA VAL A 149 10.51 19.74 -16.60
C VAL A 149 10.96 20.69 -15.49
N GLU A 150 10.57 20.38 -14.26
CA GLU A 150 10.84 21.19 -13.07
C GLU A 150 11.75 20.41 -12.10
N ARG A 151 12.93 20.98 -11.80
CA ARG A 151 13.94 20.43 -10.87
C ARG A 151 14.10 21.39 -9.70
N GLY A 152 13.21 21.33 -8.71
CA GLY A 152 13.33 22.13 -7.49
C GLY A 152 13.52 23.62 -7.76
N ASN A 153 14.69 24.17 -7.38
CA ASN A 153 15.01 25.60 -7.55
C ASN A 153 15.63 25.96 -8.92
N TYR A 154 15.81 25.01 -9.82
CA TYR A 154 16.33 25.28 -11.17
C TYR A 154 15.23 25.79 -12.10
N PRO A 155 15.55 26.64 -13.09
CA PRO A 155 14.59 27.07 -14.09
C PRO A 155 13.94 25.87 -14.81
N ALA A 156 12.62 25.93 -14.97
CA ALA A 156 11.90 24.92 -15.71
C ALA A 156 12.43 24.83 -17.15
N ARG A 157 12.69 23.60 -17.62
CA ARG A 157 13.14 23.35 -18.99
C ARG A 157 11.97 22.85 -19.82
N LYS A 158 11.96 23.21 -21.09
CA LYS A 158 11.05 22.64 -22.08
C LYS A 158 11.82 21.63 -22.89
N LEU A 159 11.31 20.41 -22.94
CA LEU A 159 11.87 19.33 -23.76
C LEU A 159 10.80 18.84 -24.72
N LEU A 160 11.19 18.58 -25.97
CA LEU A 160 10.34 17.92 -26.94
C LEU A 160 10.39 16.40 -26.75
N GLN A 161 9.36 15.70 -27.22
CA GLN A 161 9.30 14.24 -27.12
C GLN A 161 10.56 13.51 -27.65
N PRO A 162 11.22 13.92 -28.75
CA PRO A 162 12.46 13.28 -29.20
C PRO A 162 13.67 13.51 -28.28
N GLU A 163 13.58 14.47 -27.37
CA GLU A 163 14.65 14.87 -26.45
C GLU A 163 14.55 14.20 -25.08
N ILE A 164 13.51 13.38 -24.84
CA ILE A 164 13.29 12.70 -23.57
C ILE A 164 13.10 11.20 -23.77
N ARG A 165 13.78 10.40 -22.95
CA ARG A 165 13.55 8.96 -22.84
C ARG A 165 13.16 8.64 -21.40
N PHE A 166 11.88 8.35 -21.18
CA PHE A 166 11.39 7.98 -19.86
C PHE A 166 11.97 6.63 -19.42
N LEU A 167 12.46 6.59 -18.18
CA LEU A 167 12.82 5.36 -17.48
C LEU A 167 11.63 4.84 -16.69
N GLY A 168 10.85 5.75 -16.10
CA GLY A 168 9.61 5.42 -15.41
C GLY A 168 9.04 6.58 -14.58
N LYS A 169 7.84 6.38 -14.05
CA LYS A 169 7.16 7.31 -13.15
C LYS A 169 7.41 6.89 -11.70
N VAL A 170 7.71 7.85 -10.83
CA VAL A 170 7.83 7.61 -9.39
C VAL A 170 6.44 7.42 -8.80
N ILE A 171 6.25 6.28 -8.13
CA ILE A 171 4.97 5.87 -7.53
C ILE A 171 4.99 5.92 -6.00
N GLY A 172 6.18 6.06 -5.41
CA GLY A 172 6.35 6.24 -3.97
C GLY A 172 7.77 6.68 -3.62
N ILE A 173 7.94 7.18 -2.39
CA ILE A 173 9.23 7.61 -1.84
C ILE A 173 9.41 6.94 -0.49
N ILE A 174 10.61 6.42 -0.22
CA ILE A 174 11.04 5.97 1.09
C ILE A 174 11.95 7.07 1.66
N PHE A 175 11.47 7.82 2.64
CA PHE A 175 12.25 8.91 3.24
C PHE A 175 13.41 8.37 4.07
N SER A 176 14.60 8.91 3.82
CA SER A 176 15.76 8.74 4.69
C SER A 176 15.52 9.40 6.06
N LYS A 177 16.13 8.83 7.11
CA LYS A 177 16.04 9.37 8.47
C LYS A 177 16.66 10.76 8.59
#